data_AF-A0AAU9T7N8-F1
#
_entry.id   AF-A0AAU9T7N8-F1
#
_cell.length_a   1.000
_cell.length_b   1.000
_cell.length_c   1.000
_cell.angle_alpha   90.00
_cell.angle_beta   90.00
_cell.angle_gamma   90.00
#
_symmetry.space_group_name_H-M   'P 1'
#
loop_
_entity.id
_entity.type
_entity.pdbx_description
1 polymer ?
#
loop_
_entity_poly.entity_id
_entity_poly.type
_entity_poly.pdbx_seq_one_letter_code
_entity_poly.pdbx_strand_id
1 'polypeptide(L)'
;MATAAKKAETCGGGSINSLPDEVLGQILSFVPTKLAASTSVLSKRWRNLLPLAQNLDFDESANRGSTASGRGFLDFVERTLVSMGDSPIKTVSLRGISYIDDSRYNHLVGNVLGRGILELHLASSCIRYIEPEFFFSKTLVKLTLSDGYNDQNKPFPGGVLFPALKSLSLIRVWFDDFLYGDDLYECLLSSPLLEEFNICDDDPLQSGCLKRVRSSSIQRISLFHRCHDREACSWVLFETPNLVYLDYSGYVAENYVVELDSLVEARLDLVLWKHNDSVPPLYDSTTWGDAWGADKLIAAISNVVTLHLSADSLEVFYCCSTSMPEFNNLAKLSFESHKERHWQVLPLLLENAPNLETLVIKGLVHKITKGCGDVCVCERVTKKRKKQSCLLSCQVKVLQIYEYGGSCRELKQMRHFMENLRCLEVVKVKLQVDMQENSSLTDKLQKLFHTASSKCKIQFI
;
A
#
# COMPACT_ATOMS: atom_id res chain seq x y z
N MET A 1 50.99 -20.53 -46.67
CA MET A 1 50.32 -19.62 -45.73
C MET A 1 49.49 -18.62 -46.53
N ALA A 2 48.18 -18.81 -46.56
CA ALA A 2 47.23 -17.80 -47.03
C ALA A 2 45.91 -18.08 -46.32
N THR A 3 45.67 -17.37 -45.22
CA THR A 3 44.46 -17.43 -44.41
C THR A 3 43.38 -16.58 -45.08
N ALA A 4 42.31 -17.23 -45.51
CA ALA A 4 41.10 -16.57 -45.98
C ALA A 4 40.36 -15.93 -44.79
N ALA A 5 40.20 -14.61 -44.82
CA ALA A 5 39.39 -13.88 -43.86
C ALA A 5 37.91 -14.16 -44.14
N LYS A 6 37.26 -14.86 -43.21
CA LYS A 6 35.82 -15.07 -43.17
C LYS A 6 35.16 -13.73 -42.81
N LYS A 7 34.43 -13.14 -43.75
CA LYS A 7 33.62 -11.94 -43.53
C LYS A 7 32.47 -12.33 -42.59
N ALA A 8 32.43 -11.76 -41.40
CA ALA A 8 31.31 -11.93 -40.48
C ALA A 8 30.08 -11.24 -41.06
N GLU A 9 29.03 -12.00 -41.36
CA GLU A 9 27.69 -11.47 -41.62
C GLU A 9 27.15 -10.89 -40.32
N THR A 10 27.18 -9.57 -40.20
CA THR A 10 26.37 -8.85 -39.21
C THR A 10 24.91 -9.04 -39.59
N CYS A 11 24.16 -9.77 -38.76
CA CYS A 11 22.70 -9.78 -38.76
C CYS A 11 22.22 -8.32 -38.84
N GLY A 12 21.47 -7.97 -39.90
CA GLY A 12 20.97 -6.62 -40.12
C GLY A 12 20.05 -6.20 -38.97
N GLY A 13 20.61 -5.43 -38.02
CA GLY A 13 19.85 -4.77 -36.98
C GLY A 13 18.87 -3.79 -37.61
N GLY A 14 17.57 -4.06 -37.51
CA GLY A 14 16.53 -3.15 -38.00
C GLY A 14 16.72 -1.76 -37.37
N SER A 15 16.86 -0.74 -38.21
CA SER A 15 16.94 0.65 -37.76
C SER A 15 15.61 1.05 -37.12
N ILE A 16 15.63 1.71 -35.97
CA ILE A 16 14.40 2.26 -35.35
C ILE A 16 13.60 3.15 -36.32
N ASN A 17 14.27 3.76 -37.30
CA ASN A 17 13.64 4.53 -38.36
C ASN A 17 12.81 3.70 -39.36
N SER A 18 12.81 2.36 -39.29
CA SER A 18 11.93 1.53 -40.12
C SER A 18 10.55 1.30 -39.50
N LEU A 19 10.35 1.67 -38.23
CA LEU A 19 9.05 1.55 -37.56
C LEU A 19 8.05 2.61 -38.06
N PRO A 20 6.72 2.36 -38.06
CA PRO A 20 5.70 3.37 -38.33
C PRO A 20 5.68 4.51 -37.30
N ASP A 21 5.17 5.68 -37.69
CA ASP A 21 5.12 6.88 -36.84
C ASP A 21 4.29 6.64 -35.56
N GLU A 22 3.20 5.89 -35.67
CA GLU A 22 2.32 5.54 -34.55
C GLU A 22 3.04 4.69 -33.51
N VAL A 23 3.88 3.75 -33.97
CA VAL A 23 4.71 2.92 -33.08
C VAL A 23 5.78 3.76 -32.41
N LEU A 24 6.41 4.68 -33.14
CA LEU A 24 7.37 5.61 -32.56
C LEU A 24 6.70 6.54 -31.54
N GLY A 25 5.50 7.04 -31.80
CA GLY A 25 4.71 7.83 -30.84
C GLY A 25 4.37 7.06 -29.56
N GLN A 26 4.03 5.77 -29.68
CA GLN A 26 3.85 4.89 -28.53
C GLN A 26 5.16 4.70 -27.75
N ILE A 27 6.29 4.48 -28.44
CA ILE A 27 7.61 4.40 -27.79
C ILE A 27 7.91 5.70 -27.02
N LEU A 28 7.63 6.86 -27.62
CA LEU A 28 7.80 8.16 -26.97
C LEU A 28 6.89 8.34 -25.74
N SER A 29 5.74 7.66 -25.68
CA SER A 29 4.82 7.68 -24.52
C SER A 29 5.35 6.90 -23.30
N PHE A 30 6.43 6.12 -23.46
CA PHE A 30 7.05 5.36 -22.37
C PHE A 30 8.29 6.05 -21.78
N VAL A 31 8.69 7.20 -22.31
CA VAL A 31 9.83 7.96 -21.80
C VAL A 31 9.38 9.33 -21.29
N PRO A 32 10.10 9.95 -20.33
CA PRO A 32 9.79 11.30 -19.86
C PRO A 32 9.65 12.29 -21.01
N THR A 33 8.66 13.17 -20.95
CA THR A 33 8.29 14.07 -22.07
C THR A 33 9.45 14.96 -22.50
N LYS A 34 10.32 15.35 -21.57
CA LYS A 34 11.54 16.12 -21.87
C LYS A 34 12.49 15.36 -22.78
N LEU A 35 12.67 14.05 -22.54
CA LEU A 35 13.48 13.19 -23.40
C LEU A 35 12.78 12.95 -24.73
N ALA A 36 11.47 12.70 -24.72
CA ALA A 36 10.69 12.56 -25.95
C ALA A 36 10.81 13.80 -26.85
N ALA A 37 10.63 14.99 -26.29
CA ALA A 37 10.77 16.25 -27.02
C ALA A 37 12.20 16.48 -27.55
N SER A 38 13.23 16.02 -26.81
CA SER A 38 14.62 16.13 -27.26
C SER A 38 14.92 15.32 -28.51
N THR A 39 14.15 14.25 -28.79
CA THR A 39 14.32 13.44 -30.01
C THR A 39 13.99 14.21 -31.29
N SER A 40 13.31 15.35 -31.19
CA SER A 40 12.98 16.22 -32.33
C SER A 40 14.20 16.73 -33.11
N VAL A 41 15.39 16.68 -32.51
CA VAL A 41 16.66 17.07 -33.15
C VAL A 41 17.26 15.96 -34.02
N LEU A 42 16.80 14.71 -33.86
CA LEU A 42 17.37 13.55 -34.55
C LEU A 42 17.11 13.59 -36.06
N SER A 43 15.92 14.05 -36.47
CA SER A 43 15.59 14.27 -37.88
C SER A 43 14.30 15.07 -38.04
N LYS A 44 14.00 15.49 -39.29
CA LYS A 44 12.72 16.13 -39.64
C LYS A 44 11.50 15.27 -39.29
N ARG A 45 11.62 13.94 -39.40
CA ARG A 45 10.55 13.00 -39.05
C ARG A 45 10.27 13.02 -37.56
N TRP A 46 11.32 12.88 -36.75
CA TRP A 46 11.22 12.82 -35.29
C TRP A 46 10.70 14.12 -34.66
N ARG A 47 10.87 15.25 -35.35
CA ARG A 47 10.27 16.53 -34.94
C ARG A 47 8.74 16.50 -34.84
N ASN A 48 8.08 15.66 -35.63
CA ASN A 48 6.62 15.61 -35.73
C ASN A 48 6.00 14.42 -34.99
N LEU A 49 6.80 13.64 -34.26
CA LEU A 49 6.32 12.42 -33.57
C LEU A 49 5.73 12.69 -32.19
N LEU A 50 6.14 13.77 -31.52
CA LEU A 50 5.68 14.07 -30.16
C LEU A 50 4.14 14.19 -30.06
N PRO A 51 3.42 14.83 -31.01
CA PRO A 51 1.95 14.82 -31.06
C PRO A 51 1.28 13.44 -31.02
N LEU A 52 1.99 12.37 -31.41
CA LEU A 52 1.47 11.01 -31.39
C LEU A 52 1.59 10.35 -30.01
N ALA A 53 2.29 10.99 -29.06
CA ALA A 53 2.40 10.49 -27.71
C ALA A 53 1.09 10.73 -26.93
N GLN A 54 0.58 9.68 -26.27
CA GLN A 54 -0.68 9.73 -25.52
C GLN A 54 -0.46 9.95 -24.02
N ASN A 55 0.77 9.76 -23.55
CA ASN A 55 1.16 9.92 -22.15
C ASN A 55 2.22 11.01 -22.06
N LEU A 56 1.96 12.01 -21.23
CA LEU A 56 2.89 13.09 -20.98
C LEU A 56 3.32 13.05 -19.51
N ASP A 57 4.60 12.78 -19.29
CA ASP A 57 5.25 12.83 -17.97
C ASP A 57 6.19 14.04 -17.89
N PHE A 58 5.85 14.99 -17.02
CA PHE A 58 6.60 16.21 -16.77
C PHE A 58 7.10 16.19 -15.32
N ASP A 59 8.39 15.93 -15.13
CA ASP A 59 9.02 15.91 -13.81
C ASP A 59 10.20 16.89 -13.73
N GLU A 60 10.03 17.96 -12.94
CA GLU A 60 11.09 18.93 -12.63
C GLU A 60 11.99 18.46 -11.47
N SER A 61 11.51 17.54 -10.62
CA SER A 61 12.22 17.08 -9.43
C SER A 61 13.46 16.25 -9.75
N ALA A 62 13.55 15.68 -10.95
CA ALA A 62 14.72 14.98 -11.46
C ALA A 62 15.91 15.92 -11.75
N ASN A 63 15.69 17.25 -11.72
CA ASN A 63 16.63 18.26 -12.20
C ASN A 63 17.23 19.12 -11.05
N ARG A 64 17.30 18.58 -9.82
CA ARG A 64 17.72 19.21 -8.54
C ARG A 64 19.12 19.86 -8.50
N GLY A 65 19.86 19.91 -9.61
CA GLY A 65 21.20 20.52 -9.70
C GLY A 65 21.27 21.86 -10.43
N SER A 66 20.17 22.32 -11.05
CA SER A 66 20.16 23.58 -11.79
C SER A 66 19.22 24.58 -11.12
N THR A 67 19.71 25.76 -10.80
CA THR A 67 18.93 26.94 -10.38
C THR A 67 18.01 27.49 -11.49
N ALA A 68 17.74 26.69 -12.54
CA ALA A 68 16.82 27.06 -13.60
C ALA A 68 15.43 27.28 -12.98
N SER A 69 15.00 28.54 -13.03
CA SER A 69 13.72 29.03 -12.54
C SER A 69 12.57 28.12 -12.98
N GLY A 70 11.67 27.72 -12.06
CA GLY A 70 10.45 26.95 -12.37
C GLY A 70 9.59 27.55 -13.50
N ARG A 71 9.81 28.83 -13.83
CA ARG A 71 9.27 29.47 -15.03
C ARG A 71 9.69 28.77 -16.33
N GLY A 72 10.95 28.37 -16.48
CA GLY A 72 11.44 27.73 -17.70
C GLY A 72 10.86 26.32 -17.91
N PHE A 73 10.62 25.58 -16.83
CA PHE A 73 9.94 24.29 -16.89
C PHE A 73 8.47 24.46 -17.27
N LEU A 74 7.77 25.41 -16.66
CA LEU A 74 6.38 25.69 -17.00
C LEU A 74 6.23 26.14 -18.46
N ASP A 75 7.09 27.05 -18.93
CA ASP A 75 7.08 27.50 -20.33
C ASP A 75 7.31 26.30 -21.29
N PHE A 76 8.11 25.30 -20.89
CA PHE A 76 8.27 24.06 -21.63
C PHE A 76 6.99 23.21 -21.64
N VAL A 77 6.32 23.05 -20.49
CA VAL A 77 5.04 22.32 -20.40
C VAL A 77 3.99 22.99 -21.28
N GLU A 78 3.78 24.30 -21.15
CA GLU A 78 2.81 25.06 -21.93
C GLU A 78 3.10 24.96 -23.43
N ARG A 79 4.35 25.16 -23.87
CA ARG A 79 4.75 25.02 -25.28
C ARG A 79 4.53 23.60 -25.80
N THR A 80 4.79 22.60 -24.97
CA THR A 80 4.56 21.20 -25.34
C THR A 80 3.08 20.96 -25.55
N LEU A 81 2.22 21.35 -24.60
CA LEU A 81 0.76 21.23 -24.73
C LEU A 81 0.21 21.97 -25.96
N VAL A 82 0.75 23.15 -26.29
CA VAL A 82 0.40 23.89 -27.52
C VAL A 82 0.86 23.11 -28.76
N SER A 83 2.08 22.57 -28.77
CA SER A 83 2.61 21.78 -29.89
C SER A 83 1.85 20.48 -30.14
N MET A 84 1.21 19.92 -29.10
CA MET A 84 0.36 18.74 -29.23
C MET A 84 -0.96 19.05 -29.95
N GLY A 85 -1.40 20.32 -30.02
CA GLY A 85 -2.67 20.70 -30.64
C GLY A 85 -3.86 19.94 -30.03
N ASP A 86 -4.76 19.43 -30.87
CA ASP A 86 -5.92 18.61 -30.47
C ASP A 86 -5.62 17.11 -30.40
N SER A 87 -4.34 16.73 -30.30
CA SER A 87 -3.97 15.31 -30.21
C SER A 87 -4.56 14.66 -28.96
N PRO A 88 -5.01 13.39 -29.05
CA PRO A 88 -5.66 12.72 -27.93
C PRO A 88 -4.63 12.39 -26.84
N ILE A 89 -4.64 13.17 -25.77
CA ILE A 89 -3.84 12.92 -24.57
C ILE A 89 -4.68 12.09 -23.60
N LYS A 90 -4.17 10.95 -23.17
CA LYS A 90 -4.84 10.06 -22.21
C LYS A 90 -4.39 10.33 -20.79
N THR A 91 -3.07 10.46 -20.60
CA THR A 91 -2.47 10.55 -19.27
C THR A 91 -1.52 11.74 -19.19
N VAL A 92 -1.64 12.52 -18.12
CA VAL A 92 -0.71 13.61 -17.80
C VAL A 92 -0.22 13.46 -16.37
N SER A 93 1.10 13.48 -16.19
CA SER A 93 1.75 13.62 -14.89
C SER A 93 2.51 14.94 -14.83
N LEU A 94 2.22 15.75 -13.82
CA LEU A 94 2.90 17.02 -13.53
C LEU A 94 3.53 16.93 -12.15
N ARG A 95 4.86 16.91 -12.07
CA ARG A 95 5.61 16.78 -10.81
C ARG A 95 6.68 17.84 -10.66
N GLY A 96 6.82 18.33 -9.43
CA GLY A 96 7.91 19.22 -9.04
C GLY A 96 7.72 20.67 -9.49
N ILE A 97 6.53 21.05 -9.96
CA ILE A 97 6.22 22.43 -10.35
C ILE A 97 6.31 23.33 -9.11
N SER A 98 7.41 24.07 -9.03
CA SER A 98 7.76 24.92 -7.89
C SER A 98 7.83 26.39 -8.32
N TYR A 99 7.63 27.32 -7.37
CA TYR A 99 7.83 28.76 -7.57
C TYR A 99 6.95 29.43 -8.66
N ILE A 100 5.72 28.95 -8.85
CA ILE A 100 4.68 29.65 -9.62
C ILE A 100 3.52 30.01 -8.71
N ASP A 101 2.74 31.04 -9.06
CA ASP A 101 1.51 31.38 -8.36
C ASP A 101 0.38 30.37 -8.67
N ASP A 102 -0.59 30.27 -7.76
CA ASP A 102 -1.65 29.27 -7.87
C ASP A 102 -2.60 29.52 -9.05
N SER A 103 -2.78 30.78 -9.48
CA SER A 103 -3.65 31.10 -10.61
C SER A 103 -3.10 30.51 -11.91
N ARG A 104 -1.79 30.61 -12.13
CA ARG A 104 -1.14 29.98 -13.30
C ARG A 104 -1.16 28.46 -13.21
N TYR A 105 -0.98 27.91 -12.00
CA TYR A 105 -1.05 26.47 -11.78
C TYR A 105 -2.45 25.94 -12.12
N ASN A 106 -3.50 26.55 -11.56
CA ASN A 106 -4.89 26.18 -11.82
C ASN A 106 -5.27 26.36 -13.29
N HIS A 107 -4.81 27.43 -13.94
CA HIS A 107 -5.03 27.60 -15.38
C HIS A 107 -4.38 26.49 -16.22
N LEU A 108 -3.15 26.10 -15.90
CA LEU A 108 -2.47 24.98 -16.56
C LEU A 108 -3.25 23.66 -16.39
N VAL A 109 -3.66 23.37 -15.16
CA VAL A 109 -4.42 22.15 -14.84
C VAL A 109 -5.79 22.17 -15.53
N GLY A 110 -6.48 23.31 -15.53
CA GLY A 110 -7.75 23.50 -16.24
C GLY A 110 -7.61 23.27 -17.74
N ASN A 111 -6.52 23.75 -18.36
CA ASN A 111 -6.23 23.50 -19.77
C ASN A 111 -5.97 22.01 -20.06
N VAL A 112 -5.36 21.28 -19.12
CA VAL A 112 -5.14 19.83 -19.22
C VAL A 112 -6.46 19.08 -19.11
N LEU A 113 -7.30 19.41 -18.12
CA LEU A 113 -8.62 18.79 -17.94
C LEU A 113 -9.56 19.07 -19.11
N GLY A 114 -9.52 20.29 -19.66
CA GLY A 114 -10.34 20.70 -20.82
C GLY A 114 -10.08 19.89 -22.08
N ARG A 115 -8.98 19.13 -22.14
CA ARG A 115 -8.64 18.23 -23.25
C ARG A 115 -9.28 16.85 -23.13
N GLY A 116 -10.02 16.57 -22.06
CA GLY A 116 -10.73 15.31 -21.87
C GLY A 116 -9.82 14.12 -21.52
N ILE A 117 -8.77 14.37 -20.73
CA ILE A 117 -7.83 13.33 -20.29
C ILE A 117 -8.51 12.28 -19.40
N LEU A 118 -7.95 11.07 -19.39
CA LEU A 118 -8.45 9.94 -18.61
C LEU A 118 -7.73 9.80 -17.26
N GLU A 119 -6.44 10.12 -17.21
CA GLU A 119 -5.63 9.96 -16.01
C GLU A 119 -4.80 11.21 -15.72
N LEU A 120 -4.87 11.68 -14.47
CA LEU A 120 -4.15 12.86 -14.02
C LEU A 120 -3.39 12.56 -12.74
N HIS A 121 -2.09 12.85 -12.75
CA HIS A 121 -1.24 12.80 -11.58
C HIS A 121 -0.60 14.17 -11.36
N LEU A 122 -0.97 14.84 -10.27
CA LEU A 122 -0.41 16.11 -9.86
C LEU A 122 0.43 15.95 -8.60
N ALA A 123 1.68 16.41 -8.64
CA ALA A 123 2.55 16.47 -7.47
C ALA A 123 3.21 17.84 -7.28
N SER A 124 3.07 18.44 -6.09
CA SER A 124 3.59 19.79 -5.82
C SER A 124 4.53 19.82 -4.62
N SER A 125 5.67 20.50 -4.78
CA SER A 125 6.60 20.75 -3.67
C SER A 125 6.23 21.97 -2.81
N CYS A 126 5.24 22.75 -3.23
CA CYS A 126 4.69 23.90 -2.51
C CYS A 126 3.23 23.60 -2.16
N ILE A 127 2.71 24.21 -1.10
CA ILE A 127 1.27 24.18 -0.81
C ILE A 127 0.54 24.90 -1.95
N ARG A 128 -0.40 24.18 -2.58
CA ARG A 128 -1.24 24.60 -3.70
C ARG A 128 -2.68 24.60 -3.26
N TYR A 129 -3.40 25.50 -3.87
CA TYR A 129 -4.82 25.64 -3.65
C TYR A 129 -5.58 25.27 -4.90
N ILE A 130 -6.33 24.18 -4.82
CA ILE A 130 -7.07 23.65 -5.97
C ILE A 130 -8.39 24.41 -6.10
N GLU A 131 -8.65 24.92 -7.29
CA GLU A 131 -9.94 25.52 -7.63
C GLU A 131 -11.04 24.45 -7.73
N PRO A 132 -12.25 24.68 -7.17
CA PRO A 132 -13.31 23.67 -7.17
C PRO A 132 -13.73 23.17 -8.56
N GLU A 133 -13.56 23.99 -9.59
CA GLU A 133 -13.81 23.65 -11.00
C GLU A 133 -12.97 22.46 -11.48
N PHE A 134 -11.81 22.23 -10.86
CA PHE A 134 -10.95 21.06 -11.08
C PHE A 134 -11.71 19.75 -10.92
N PHE A 135 -12.65 19.74 -9.97
CA PHE A 135 -13.29 18.53 -9.51
C PHE A 135 -14.46 18.08 -10.39
N PHE A 136 -14.86 18.84 -11.42
CA PHE A 136 -16.02 18.54 -12.28
C PHE A 136 -15.67 17.84 -13.61
N SER A 137 -14.53 17.15 -13.69
CA SER A 137 -14.13 16.48 -14.92
C SER A 137 -15.01 15.28 -15.22
N LYS A 138 -15.64 15.28 -16.41
CA LYS A 138 -16.54 14.20 -16.89
C LYS A 138 -15.80 13.00 -17.49
N THR A 139 -14.51 13.15 -17.77
CA THR A 139 -13.69 12.19 -18.52
C THR A 139 -12.67 11.49 -17.64
N LEU A 140 -12.33 12.08 -16.49
CA LEU A 140 -11.28 11.59 -15.63
C LEU A 140 -11.69 10.27 -14.95
N VAL A 141 -10.91 9.22 -15.23
CA VAL A 141 -11.08 7.87 -14.70
C VAL A 141 -10.14 7.63 -13.51
N LYS A 142 -8.96 8.25 -13.50
CA LYS A 142 -7.98 8.11 -12.43
C LYS A 142 -7.40 9.47 -12.03
N LEU A 143 -7.43 9.76 -10.73
CA LEU A 143 -6.86 10.96 -10.15
C LEU A 143 -5.85 10.60 -9.06
N THR A 144 -4.66 11.19 -9.14
CA THR A 144 -3.64 11.11 -8.09
C THR A 144 -3.19 12.52 -7.73
N LEU A 145 -3.40 12.91 -6.48
CA LEU A 145 -2.89 14.14 -5.89
C LEU A 145 -1.81 13.76 -4.88
N SER A 146 -0.64 14.37 -5.00
CA SER A 146 0.51 14.06 -4.14
C SER A 146 1.22 15.32 -3.68
N ASP A 147 1.46 15.45 -2.38
CA ASP A 147 2.20 16.58 -1.78
C ASP A 147 1.57 17.97 -2.03
N GLY A 148 1.42 18.75 -0.96
CA GLY A 148 1.22 20.19 -1.06
C GLY A 148 -0.09 20.61 -1.73
N TYR A 149 -1.22 20.00 -1.42
CA TYR A 149 -2.55 20.50 -1.81
C TYR A 149 -3.41 20.77 -0.57
N ASN A 150 -4.17 21.87 -0.60
CA ASN A 150 -5.12 22.33 0.43
C ASN A 150 -6.32 23.04 -0.27
N ASP A 151 -7.46 23.17 0.41
CA ASP A 151 -8.76 23.64 -0.09
C ASP A 151 -9.10 25.13 0.16
N GLN A 152 -8.19 25.95 0.69
CA GLN A 152 -8.42 27.39 1.02
C GLN A 152 -9.62 27.68 1.93
N ASN A 153 -10.22 26.68 2.60
CA ASN A 153 -11.49 26.86 3.31
C ASN A 153 -12.60 27.47 2.43
N LYS A 154 -12.57 27.26 1.10
CA LYS A 154 -13.62 27.75 0.20
C LYS A 154 -14.79 26.76 0.18
N PRO A 155 -16.05 27.26 0.23
CA PRO A 155 -17.21 26.38 0.15
C PRO A 155 -17.20 25.64 -1.18
N PHE A 156 -17.30 24.32 -1.09
CA PHE A 156 -17.31 23.48 -2.29
C PHE A 156 -18.64 23.63 -3.04
N PRO A 157 -18.62 23.77 -4.37
CA PRO A 157 -19.83 23.70 -5.18
C PRO A 157 -20.46 22.32 -5.02
N GLY A 158 -21.70 22.27 -4.56
CA GLY A 158 -22.45 21.03 -4.44
C GLY A 158 -22.64 20.36 -5.80
N GLY A 159 -22.51 19.03 -5.85
CA GLY A 159 -22.70 18.24 -7.07
C GLY A 159 -21.82 17.00 -7.10
N VAL A 160 -22.04 16.14 -8.10
CA VAL A 160 -21.14 15.01 -8.38
C VAL A 160 -19.88 15.58 -9.02
N LEU A 161 -18.76 15.47 -8.31
CA LEU A 161 -17.46 15.93 -8.75
C LEU A 161 -17.04 15.15 -10.01
N PHE A 162 -16.70 13.87 -9.84
CA PHE A 162 -16.17 13.08 -10.93
C PHE A 162 -17.11 11.92 -11.32
N PRO A 163 -17.99 12.10 -12.32
CA PRO A 163 -18.95 11.07 -12.69
C PRO A 163 -18.31 9.81 -13.31
N ALA A 164 -17.08 9.91 -13.84
CA ALA A 164 -16.37 8.79 -14.49
C ALA A 164 -15.22 8.21 -13.67
N LEU A 165 -14.95 8.76 -12.47
CA LEU A 165 -13.77 8.40 -11.68
C LEU A 165 -13.93 7.02 -11.07
N LYS A 166 -12.92 6.18 -11.29
CA LYS A 166 -12.82 4.82 -10.78
C LYS A 166 -11.75 4.65 -9.72
N SER A 167 -10.69 5.45 -9.76
CA SER A 167 -9.55 5.33 -8.86
C SER A 167 -9.08 6.70 -8.38
N LEU A 168 -9.10 6.89 -7.06
CA LEU A 168 -8.66 8.12 -6.40
C LEU A 168 -7.50 7.80 -5.46
N SER A 169 -6.41 8.55 -5.57
CA SER A 169 -5.26 8.46 -4.67
C SER A 169 -4.84 9.83 -4.15
N LEU A 170 -4.79 9.96 -2.83
CA LEU A 170 -4.38 11.16 -2.10
C LEU A 170 -3.14 10.81 -1.28
N ILE A 171 -1.99 11.40 -1.60
CA ILE A 171 -0.71 11.07 -0.96
C ILE A 171 -0.16 12.34 -0.34
N ARG A 172 -0.09 12.42 1.00
CA ARG A 172 0.39 13.61 1.73
C ARG A 172 -0.39 14.87 1.33
N VAL A 173 -1.71 14.70 1.19
CA VAL A 173 -2.68 15.76 0.88
C VAL A 173 -3.56 15.96 2.11
N TRP A 174 -3.82 17.22 2.47
CA TRP A 174 -4.64 17.54 3.63
C TRP A 174 -5.60 18.68 3.29
N PHE A 175 -6.84 18.54 3.74
CA PHE A 175 -7.88 19.57 3.63
C PHE A 175 -8.15 20.08 5.05
N ASP A 176 -8.31 21.40 5.20
CA ASP A 176 -8.28 22.04 6.51
C ASP A 176 -9.59 21.75 7.28
N ASP A 177 -9.46 21.24 8.51
CA ASP A 177 -10.57 20.59 9.25
C ASP A 177 -11.40 21.58 10.09
N PHE A 178 -11.00 22.86 10.15
CA PHE A 178 -11.50 23.79 11.17
C PHE A 178 -12.96 24.24 10.96
N LEU A 179 -13.53 24.12 9.77
CA LEU A 179 -14.92 24.54 9.51
C LEU A 179 -15.72 23.64 8.55
N TYR A 180 -15.09 22.91 7.61
CA TYR A 180 -15.77 22.13 6.55
C TYR A 180 -14.97 20.93 5.98
N GLY A 181 -13.85 20.50 6.59
CA GLY A 181 -12.89 19.54 5.99
C GLY A 181 -13.44 18.12 5.74
N ASP A 182 -14.35 17.64 6.59
CA ASP A 182 -15.05 16.36 6.39
C ASP A 182 -15.88 16.35 5.08
N ASP A 183 -16.34 17.51 4.60
CA ASP A 183 -17.25 17.58 3.45
C ASP A 183 -16.53 17.24 2.12
N LEU A 184 -15.25 17.56 1.99
CA LEU A 184 -14.52 17.35 0.73
C LEU A 184 -14.20 15.88 0.48
N TYR A 185 -13.71 15.17 1.49
CA TYR A 185 -13.49 13.72 1.37
C TYR A 185 -14.81 13.02 1.04
N GLU A 186 -15.90 13.36 1.73
CA GLU A 186 -17.22 12.79 1.45
C GLU A 186 -17.69 13.11 0.02
N CYS A 187 -17.47 14.32 -0.49
CA CYS A 187 -17.80 14.68 -1.87
C CYS A 187 -16.99 13.90 -2.90
N LEU A 188 -15.68 13.70 -2.65
CA LEU A 188 -14.82 12.90 -3.52
C LEU A 188 -15.27 11.42 -3.53
N LEU A 189 -15.58 10.88 -2.35
CA LEU A 189 -16.04 9.50 -2.15
C LEU A 189 -17.46 9.24 -2.66
N SER A 190 -18.25 10.30 -2.84
CA SER A 190 -19.59 10.27 -3.44
C SER A 190 -19.57 10.10 -4.97
N SER A 191 -18.39 9.96 -5.58
CA SER A 191 -18.27 9.68 -7.01
C SER A 191 -18.89 8.30 -7.35
N PRO A 192 -19.86 8.22 -8.28
CA PRO A 192 -20.74 7.06 -8.42
C PRO A 192 -20.06 5.78 -8.95
N LEU A 193 -18.91 5.91 -9.61
CA LEU A 193 -18.16 4.81 -10.21
C LEU A 193 -16.84 4.53 -9.48
N LEU A 194 -16.62 5.12 -8.31
CA LEU A 194 -15.36 5.01 -7.60
C LEU A 194 -15.21 3.59 -7.04
N GLU A 195 -14.28 2.83 -7.60
CA GLU A 195 -14.00 1.43 -7.24
C GLU A 195 -12.81 1.32 -6.27
N GLU A 196 -11.83 2.22 -6.40
CA GLU A 196 -10.59 2.23 -5.62
C GLU A 196 -10.32 3.58 -4.96
N PHE A 197 -10.00 3.53 -3.66
CA PHE A 197 -9.64 4.71 -2.88
C PHE A 197 -8.39 4.48 -2.05
N ASN A 198 -7.41 5.36 -2.21
CA ASN A 198 -6.12 5.26 -1.53
C ASN A 198 -5.76 6.57 -0.84
N ILE A 199 -5.50 6.52 0.46
CA ILE A 199 -4.86 7.61 1.21
C ILE A 199 -3.55 7.12 1.79
N CYS A 200 -2.50 7.91 1.61
CA CYS A 200 -1.22 7.70 2.29
C CYS A 200 -0.77 9.02 2.91
N ASP A 201 -0.82 9.10 4.24
CA ASP A 201 -0.30 10.21 5.01
C ASP A 201 0.76 9.70 6.00
N ASP A 202 2.01 10.02 5.67
CA ASP A 202 3.19 9.69 6.46
C ASP A 202 3.80 10.90 7.18
N ASP A 203 3.19 12.08 7.07
CA ASP A 203 3.72 13.29 7.69
C ASP A 203 3.30 13.36 9.17
N PRO A 204 4.24 13.17 10.12
CA PRO A 204 3.92 13.15 11.54
C PRO A 204 3.42 14.50 12.08
N LEU A 205 3.68 15.60 11.36
CA LEU A 205 3.37 16.97 11.79
C LEU A 205 2.01 17.47 11.29
N GLN A 206 1.29 16.69 10.49
CA GLN A 206 0.02 17.10 9.90
C GLN A 206 -1.16 16.43 10.64
N SER A 207 -2.19 17.23 10.98
CA SER A 207 -3.28 16.86 11.88
C SER A 207 -4.54 16.29 11.20
N GLY A 208 -4.50 15.95 9.91
CA GLY A 208 -5.70 15.53 9.16
C GLY A 208 -5.93 14.01 9.17
N CYS A 209 -6.69 13.48 10.12
CA CYS A 209 -7.14 12.08 10.08
C CYS A 209 -8.44 11.97 9.27
N LEU A 210 -8.47 11.09 8.25
CA LEU A 210 -9.73 10.73 7.61
C LEU A 210 -10.58 9.94 8.60
N LYS A 211 -11.60 10.59 9.15
CA LYS A 211 -12.48 10.00 10.17
C LYS A 211 -13.58 9.12 9.57
N ARG A 212 -13.90 9.33 8.30
CA ARG A 212 -15.11 8.77 7.69
C ARG A 212 -14.88 8.37 6.24
N VAL A 213 -15.36 7.17 5.91
CA VAL A 213 -15.51 6.70 4.54
C VAL A 213 -16.93 6.18 4.36
N ARG A 214 -17.72 6.88 3.55
CA ARG A 214 -19.05 6.42 3.10
C ARG A 214 -19.06 6.25 1.60
N SER A 215 -19.29 5.03 1.14
CA SER A 215 -19.49 4.78 -0.29
C SER A 215 -20.06 3.39 -0.55
N SER A 216 -21.02 3.32 -1.47
CA SER A 216 -21.56 2.06 -1.95
C SER A 216 -20.87 1.54 -3.21
N SER A 217 -20.03 2.33 -3.89
CA SER A 217 -19.33 1.91 -5.12
C SER A 217 -17.94 1.33 -4.86
N ILE A 218 -17.29 1.72 -3.75
CA ILE A 218 -15.90 1.36 -3.46
C ILE A 218 -15.76 -0.12 -3.14
N GLN A 219 -14.80 -0.77 -3.80
CA GLN A 219 -14.45 -2.17 -3.63
C GLN A 219 -13.07 -2.37 -3.01
N ARG A 220 -12.17 -1.39 -3.14
CA ARG A 220 -10.80 -1.47 -2.60
C ARG A 220 -10.42 -0.19 -1.88
N ILE A 221 -9.99 -0.32 -0.63
CA ILE A 221 -9.50 0.79 0.18
C ILE A 221 -8.07 0.50 0.63
N SER A 222 -7.19 1.49 0.53
CA SER A 222 -5.90 1.49 1.22
C SER A 222 -5.71 2.81 1.98
N LEU A 223 -5.65 2.74 3.31
CA LEU A 223 -5.51 3.88 4.20
C LEU A 223 -4.27 3.69 5.06
N PHE A 224 -3.32 4.60 4.89
CA PHE A 224 -2.15 4.70 5.74
C PHE A 224 -2.16 6.07 6.42
N HIS A 225 -2.26 6.08 7.74
CA HIS A 225 -2.34 7.31 8.52
C HIS A 225 -1.68 7.15 9.89
N ARG A 226 -0.60 7.91 10.16
CA ARG A 226 0.12 7.88 11.45
C ARG A 226 0.24 9.27 12.07
N CYS A 227 -0.91 9.91 12.29
CA CYS A 227 -0.97 11.20 12.97
C CYS A 227 -0.54 11.11 14.45
N HIS A 228 0.12 12.17 14.92
CA HIS A 228 0.55 12.31 16.31
C HIS A 228 -0.53 12.93 17.22
N ASP A 229 -1.58 13.48 16.63
CA ASP A 229 -2.72 14.05 17.33
C ASP A 229 -3.74 12.95 17.68
N ARG A 230 -3.78 12.61 18.98
CA ARG A 230 -4.71 11.61 19.51
C ARG A 230 -6.17 12.07 19.47
N GLU A 231 -6.44 13.36 19.63
CA GLU A 231 -7.80 13.89 19.61
C GLU A 231 -8.40 13.79 18.20
N ALA A 232 -7.57 14.03 17.18
CA ALA A 232 -7.94 13.84 15.77
C ALA A 232 -8.31 12.38 15.43
N CYS A 233 -7.85 11.40 16.21
CA CYS A 233 -8.05 9.96 16.00
C CYS A 233 -9.09 9.33 16.95
N SER A 234 -10.07 10.11 17.41
CA SER A 234 -11.08 9.63 18.38
C SER A 234 -12.02 8.56 17.81
N TRP A 235 -12.41 8.65 16.53
CA TRP A 235 -13.29 7.66 15.91
C TRP A 235 -12.98 7.45 14.42
N VAL A 236 -13.29 6.25 13.93
CA VAL A 236 -13.20 5.87 12.52
C VAL A 236 -14.52 5.24 12.09
N LEU A 237 -15.06 5.68 10.95
CA LEU A 237 -16.29 5.19 10.36
C LEU A 237 -16.05 4.62 8.97
N PHE A 238 -16.42 3.36 8.78
CA PHE A 238 -16.50 2.71 7.48
C PHE A 238 -17.95 2.31 7.21
N GLU A 239 -18.63 3.00 6.29
CA GLU A 239 -19.92 2.59 5.75
C GLU A 239 -19.73 2.25 4.27
N THR A 240 -19.15 1.08 4.04
CA THR A 240 -18.78 0.60 2.69
C THR A 240 -19.15 -0.87 2.52
N PRO A 241 -20.46 -1.18 2.36
CA PRO A 241 -20.96 -2.56 2.39
C PRO A 241 -20.44 -3.43 1.24
N ASN A 242 -20.03 -2.82 0.11
CA ASN A 242 -19.50 -3.52 -1.07
C ASN A 242 -17.97 -3.63 -1.09
N LEU A 243 -17.29 -3.27 0.02
CA LEU A 243 -15.84 -3.33 0.11
C LEU A 243 -15.36 -4.79 0.10
N VAL A 244 -14.43 -5.13 -0.81
CA VAL A 244 -13.87 -6.48 -0.95
C VAL A 244 -12.45 -6.56 -0.37
N TYR A 245 -11.71 -5.45 -0.41
CA TYR A 245 -10.32 -5.36 0.04
C TYR A 245 -10.10 -4.13 0.92
N LEU A 246 -9.54 -4.34 2.11
CA LEU A 246 -9.14 -3.29 3.05
C LEU A 246 -7.65 -3.42 3.39
N ASP A 247 -6.88 -2.37 3.17
CA ASP A 247 -5.54 -2.19 3.75
C ASP A 247 -5.59 -0.99 4.68
N TYR A 248 -5.48 -1.20 5.99
CA TYR A 248 -5.64 -0.16 7.01
C TYR A 248 -4.44 -0.16 7.96
N SER A 249 -3.72 0.96 7.95
CA SER A 249 -2.54 1.20 8.76
C SER A 249 -2.70 2.50 9.55
N GLY A 250 -2.55 2.43 10.87
CA GLY A 250 -2.57 3.61 11.71
C GLY A 250 -2.63 3.32 13.21
N TYR A 251 -2.77 4.38 14.00
CA TYR A 251 -3.01 4.22 15.44
C TYR A 251 -4.43 3.71 15.69
N VAL A 252 -4.59 2.94 16.77
CA VAL A 252 -5.91 2.46 17.19
C VAL A 252 -6.79 3.63 17.62
N ALA A 253 -7.93 3.82 16.94
CA ALA A 253 -8.92 4.83 17.29
C ALA A 253 -9.73 4.40 18.53
N GLU A 254 -10.27 5.37 19.28
CA GLU A 254 -11.03 5.07 20.50
C GLU A 254 -12.36 4.35 20.21
N ASN A 255 -12.93 4.58 19.03
CA ASN A 255 -14.17 3.95 18.60
C ASN A 255 -14.17 3.67 17.10
N TYR A 256 -14.70 2.51 16.71
CA TYR A 256 -14.91 2.12 15.33
C TYR A 256 -16.41 1.91 15.08
N VAL A 257 -16.92 2.45 13.97
CA VAL A 257 -18.25 2.14 13.46
C VAL A 257 -18.05 1.59 12.05
N VAL A 258 -18.45 0.34 11.83
CA VAL A 258 -17.95 -0.43 10.69
C VAL A 258 -19.08 -1.27 10.09
N GLU A 259 -19.30 -1.10 8.79
CA GLU A 259 -20.20 -1.88 7.94
C GLU A 259 -19.38 -2.37 6.73
N LEU A 260 -18.94 -3.63 6.79
CA LEU A 260 -17.99 -4.26 5.86
C LEU A 260 -18.48 -5.66 5.43
N ASP A 261 -19.75 -5.75 5.06
CA ASP A 261 -20.44 -7.03 4.84
C ASP A 261 -19.84 -7.90 3.73
N SER A 262 -19.25 -7.27 2.69
CA SER A 262 -18.66 -7.97 1.53
C SER A 262 -17.16 -8.22 1.63
N LEU A 263 -16.53 -7.94 2.79
CA LEU A 263 -15.06 -7.94 2.90
C LEU A 263 -14.47 -9.34 2.79
N VAL A 264 -13.54 -9.51 1.85
CA VAL A 264 -12.87 -10.80 1.57
C VAL A 264 -11.43 -10.81 2.08
N GLU A 265 -10.72 -9.69 1.92
CA GLU A 265 -9.33 -9.56 2.34
C GLU A 265 -9.12 -8.31 3.19
N ALA A 266 -8.51 -8.49 4.36
CA ALA A 266 -8.12 -7.40 5.24
C ALA A 266 -6.62 -7.46 5.55
N ARG A 267 -5.96 -6.31 5.49
CA ARG A 267 -4.58 -6.10 5.93
C ARG A 267 -4.58 -5.00 6.98
N LEU A 268 -4.06 -5.30 8.15
CA LEU A 268 -4.09 -4.42 9.31
C LEU A 268 -2.69 -4.17 9.84
N ASP A 269 -2.30 -2.90 9.90
CA ASP A 269 -1.12 -2.42 10.60
C ASP A 269 -1.53 -1.41 11.69
N LEU A 270 -2.01 -1.95 12.82
CA LEU A 270 -2.57 -1.18 13.92
C LEU A 270 -1.53 -1.01 15.04
N VAL A 271 -1.27 0.23 15.41
CA VAL A 271 -0.29 0.58 16.43
C VAL A 271 -0.98 1.12 17.68
N LEU A 272 -0.59 0.62 18.86
CA LEU A 272 -1.03 1.17 20.13
C LEU A 272 -0.34 2.51 20.41
N TRP A 273 -1.08 3.49 20.93
CA TRP A 273 -0.56 4.82 21.27
C TRP A 273 0.65 4.82 22.21
N LYS A 274 0.78 3.80 23.07
CA LYS A 274 1.95 3.66 23.96
C LYS A 274 3.28 3.45 23.24
N HIS A 275 3.25 3.09 21.95
CA HIS A 275 4.43 2.96 21.10
C HIS A 275 4.71 4.23 20.29
N ASN A 276 3.97 5.32 20.55
CA ASN A 276 4.26 6.63 19.97
C ASN A 276 5.34 7.34 20.80
N ASP A 277 6.58 7.34 20.29
CA ASP A 277 7.73 7.98 20.95
C ASP A 277 7.60 9.51 21.10
N SER A 278 6.67 10.14 20.36
CA SER A 278 6.48 11.60 20.37
C SER A 278 5.45 12.08 21.40
N VAL A 279 4.68 11.19 22.02
CA VAL A 279 3.75 11.54 23.11
C VAL A 279 4.47 11.32 24.44
N PRO A 280 4.68 12.38 25.25
CA PRO A 280 5.30 12.22 26.57
C PRO A 280 4.49 11.20 27.41
N PRO A 281 5.14 10.35 28.22
CA PRO A 281 4.47 9.38 29.10
C PRO A 281 3.75 10.04 30.29
N LEU A 282 3.31 11.28 30.14
CA LEU A 282 2.57 12.04 31.12
C LEU A 282 1.10 11.62 31.04
N TYR A 283 0.53 11.36 32.21
CA TYR A 283 -0.80 10.80 32.50
C TYR A 283 -0.82 9.28 32.64
N ASP A 284 -0.82 8.91 33.92
CA ASP A 284 -0.97 7.61 34.55
C ASP A 284 -1.34 6.42 33.65
N SER A 285 -0.33 5.60 33.36
CA SER A 285 -0.43 4.28 32.72
C SER A 285 -1.42 3.30 33.37
N THR A 286 -2.01 3.64 34.52
CA THR A 286 -2.99 2.82 35.22
C THR A 286 -4.46 3.21 34.94
N THR A 287 -4.72 4.32 34.24
CA THR A 287 -6.11 4.79 33.98
C THR A 287 -6.64 4.56 32.56
N TRP A 288 -5.79 4.24 31.58
CA TRP A 288 -6.23 4.06 30.19
C TRP A 288 -5.93 2.65 29.70
N GLY A 289 -7.01 1.85 29.54
CA GLY A 289 -6.95 0.48 29.09
C GLY A 289 -6.53 0.40 27.62
N ASP A 290 -5.41 -0.29 27.39
CA ASP A 290 -4.93 -0.62 26.04
C ASP A 290 -6.03 -1.39 25.26
N ALA A 291 -6.45 -0.81 24.12
CA ALA A 291 -7.39 -1.31 23.09
C ALA A 291 -8.91 -1.04 23.24
N TRP A 292 -9.31 0.21 23.52
CA TRP A 292 -10.70 0.63 23.27
C TRP A 292 -10.99 0.78 21.77
N GLY A 293 -12.12 0.25 21.31
CA GLY A 293 -12.67 0.42 19.96
C GLY A 293 -12.29 -0.66 18.95
N ALA A 294 -11.07 -1.21 19.05
CA ALA A 294 -10.56 -2.19 18.07
C ALA A 294 -11.38 -3.50 18.06
N ASP A 295 -12.08 -3.83 19.14
CA ASP A 295 -12.99 -4.97 19.24
C ASP A 295 -14.08 -4.92 18.16
N LYS A 296 -14.63 -3.73 17.87
CA LYS A 296 -15.63 -3.54 16.81
C LYS A 296 -15.06 -3.75 15.41
N LEU A 297 -13.84 -3.26 15.17
CA LEU A 297 -13.14 -3.49 13.90
C LEU A 297 -12.83 -4.99 13.71
N ILE A 298 -12.31 -5.65 14.76
CA ILE A 298 -12.00 -7.08 14.74
C ILE A 298 -13.27 -7.91 14.52
N ALA A 299 -14.39 -7.55 15.16
CA ALA A 299 -15.68 -8.19 14.94
C ALA A 299 -16.16 -8.02 13.49
N ALA A 300 -16.03 -6.83 12.91
CA ALA A 300 -16.47 -6.54 11.55
C ALA A 300 -15.69 -7.32 10.48
N ILE A 301 -14.40 -7.60 10.69
CA ILE A 301 -13.58 -8.38 9.76
C ILE A 301 -13.65 -9.89 10.00
N SER A 302 -14.51 -10.39 10.88
CA SER A 302 -14.58 -11.83 11.22
C SER A 302 -14.92 -12.74 10.04
N ASN A 303 -15.58 -12.20 9.01
CA ASN A 303 -16.02 -12.95 7.83
C ASN A 303 -14.98 -13.04 6.70
N VAL A 304 -13.79 -12.44 6.86
CA VAL A 304 -12.77 -12.42 5.80
C VAL A 304 -12.21 -13.81 5.49
N VAL A 305 -11.79 -14.00 4.23
CA VAL A 305 -11.12 -15.21 3.76
C VAL A 305 -9.61 -15.11 3.96
N THR A 306 -9.06 -13.90 3.82
CA THR A 306 -7.63 -13.62 3.97
C THR A 306 -7.42 -12.48 4.97
N LEU A 307 -6.61 -12.73 5.99
CA LEU A 307 -6.24 -11.73 7.01
C LEU A 307 -4.72 -11.58 7.07
N HIS A 308 -4.23 -10.35 6.95
CA HIS A 308 -2.84 -9.99 7.13
C HIS A 308 -2.68 -9.06 8.34
N LEU A 309 -1.79 -9.39 9.27
CA LEU A 309 -1.55 -8.61 10.49
C LEU A 309 -0.07 -8.19 10.57
N SER A 310 0.20 -6.92 10.86
CA SER A 310 1.54 -6.49 11.27
C SER A 310 1.90 -7.05 12.66
N ALA A 311 3.18 -6.93 13.05
CA ALA A 311 3.63 -7.34 14.37
C ALA A 311 2.97 -6.51 15.49
N ASP A 312 2.65 -5.24 15.22
CA ASP A 312 1.93 -4.34 16.13
C ASP A 312 0.45 -4.73 16.25
N SER A 313 -0.20 -5.10 15.13
CA SER A 313 -1.58 -5.60 15.13
C SER A 313 -1.76 -6.83 16.02
N LEU A 314 -0.75 -7.70 16.15
CA LEU A 314 -0.82 -8.85 17.08
C LEU A 314 -0.97 -8.42 18.54
N GLU A 315 -0.38 -7.29 18.95
CA GLU A 315 -0.58 -6.76 20.31
C GLU A 315 -1.98 -6.19 20.49
N VAL A 316 -2.51 -5.48 19.48
CA VAL A 316 -3.88 -4.95 19.50
C VAL A 316 -4.88 -6.10 19.64
N PHE A 317 -4.73 -7.16 18.85
CA PHE A 317 -5.57 -8.35 18.95
C PHE A 317 -5.45 -9.04 20.32
N TYR A 318 -4.27 -9.05 20.93
CA TYR A 318 -4.10 -9.59 22.28
C TYR A 318 -4.89 -8.80 23.33
N CYS A 319 -4.89 -7.47 23.22
CA CYS A 319 -5.67 -6.61 24.12
C CYS A 319 -7.19 -6.84 23.94
N CYS A 320 -7.66 -7.19 22.74
CA CYS A 320 -9.06 -7.53 22.47
C CYS A 320 -9.40 -9.02 22.69
N SER A 321 -8.55 -9.79 23.37
CA SER A 321 -8.70 -11.26 23.50
C SER A 321 -10.00 -11.73 24.16
N THR A 322 -10.66 -10.91 24.98
CA THR A 322 -11.95 -11.26 25.62
C THR A 322 -13.13 -11.24 24.65
N SER A 323 -13.02 -10.48 23.56
CA SER A 323 -14.08 -10.24 22.57
C SER A 323 -13.71 -10.80 21.20
N MET A 324 -12.76 -11.75 21.14
CA MET A 324 -12.27 -12.31 19.88
C MET A 324 -13.38 -13.09 19.17
N PRO A 325 -13.75 -12.72 17.94
CA PRO A 325 -14.76 -13.45 17.17
C PRO A 325 -14.20 -14.78 16.65
N GLU A 326 -15.10 -15.61 16.13
CA GLU A 326 -14.75 -16.78 15.33
C GLU A 326 -14.56 -16.39 13.86
N PHE A 327 -13.44 -16.79 13.28
CA PHE A 327 -13.06 -16.53 11.90
C PHE A 327 -13.39 -17.74 11.03
N ASN A 328 -14.69 -18.02 10.89
CA ASN A 328 -15.18 -19.25 10.26
C ASN A 328 -14.85 -19.34 8.76
N ASN A 329 -14.67 -18.20 8.07
CA ASN A 329 -14.33 -18.18 6.64
C ASN A 329 -12.82 -18.05 6.36
N LEU A 330 -12.01 -17.86 7.40
CA LEU A 330 -10.59 -17.53 7.25
C LEU A 330 -9.80 -18.75 6.75
N ALA A 331 -9.42 -18.70 5.48
CA ALA A 331 -8.62 -19.74 4.83
C ALA A 331 -7.12 -19.42 4.87
N LYS A 332 -6.75 -18.13 4.93
CA LYS A 332 -5.36 -17.67 4.92
C LYS A 332 -5.10 -16.61 5.98
N LEU A 333 -4.21 -16.93 6.91
CA LEU A 333 -3.71 -16.00 7.91
C LEU A 333 -2.25 -15.68 7.60
N SER A 334 -1.92 -14.40 7.57
CA SER A 334 -0.56 -13.90 7.40
C SER A 334 -0.22 -12.96 8.54
N PHE A 335 0.98 -13.06 9.09
CA PHE A 335 1.43 -12.04 10.04
C PHE A 335 2.93 -11.76 9.98
N GLU A 336 3.30 -10.56 10.39
CA GLU A 336 4.69 -10.15 10.58
C GLU A 336 5.16 -10.42 12.01
N SER A 337 6.41 -10.82 12.16
CA SER A 337 7.02 -11.11 13.45
C SER A 337 8.12 -10.10 13.76
N HIS A 338 8.17 -9.63 15.00
CA HIS A 338 9.15 -8.65 15.43
C HIS A 338 9.67 -8.96 16.84
N LYS A 339 10.98 -8.78 17.05
CA LYS A 339 11.67 -9.12 18.32
C LYS A 339 11.11 -8.40 19.56
N GLU A 340 10.48 -7.25 19.37
CA GLU A 340 9.88 -6.45 20.45
C GLU A 340 8.37 -6.70 20.65
N ARG A 341 7.73 -7.46 19.75
CA ARG A 341 6.28 -7.72 19.78
C ARG A 341 5.98 -9.15 20.23
N HIS A 342 4.88 -9.33 20.96
CA HIS A 342 4.52 -10.61 21.57
C HIS A 342 3.63 -11.47 20.65
N TRP A 343 3.70 -12.79 20.80
CA TRP A 343 2.85 -13.77 20.08
C TRP A 343 1.68 -14.32 20.91
N GLN A 344 1.27 -13.59 21.95
CA GLN A 344 0.33 -14.11 22.95
C GLN A 344 -1.08 -14.36 22.40
N VAL A 345 -1.48 -13.67 21.33
CA VAL A 345 -2.80 -13.86 20.71
C VAL A 345 -2.85 -15.02 19.72
N LEU A 346 -1.71 -15.47 19.19
CA LEU A 346 -1.69 -16.49 18.14
C LEU A 346 -2.40 -17.80 18.54
N PRO A 347 -2.26 -18.33 19.78
CA PRO A 347 -3.01 -19.52 20.17
C PRO A 347 -4.52 -19.33 20.06
N LEU A 348 -5.03 -18.18 20.49
CA LEU A 348 -6.46 -17.86 20.44
C LEU A 348 -6.93 -17.67 18.99
N LEU A 349 -6.15 -16.96 18.17
CA LEU A 349 -6.48 -16.72 16.77
C LEU A 349 -6.53 -18.02 15.95
N LEU A 350 -5.62 -18.96 16.23
CA LEU A 350 -5.60 -20.28 15.59
C LEU A 350 -6.72 -21.19 16.10
N GLU A 351 -7.09 -21.12 17.39
CA GLU A 351 -8.26 -21.82 17.93
C GLU A 351 -9.57 -21.29 17.31
N ASN A 352 -9.66 -19.99 17.07
CA ASN A 352 -10.85 -19.33 16.50
C ASN A 352 -10.91 -19.35 14.97
N ALA A 353 -9.95 -19.97 14.27
CA ALA A 353 -9.91 -20.06 12.81
C ALA A 353 -9.96 -21.55 12.36
N PRO A 354 -11.12 -22.22 12.47
CA PRO A 354 -11.22 -23.67 12.27
C PRO A 354 -10.93 -24.12 10.83
N ASN A 355 -11.18 -23.26 9.84
CA ASN A 355 -11.02 -23.55 8.41
C ASN A 355 -9.69 -23.03 7.84
N LEU A 356 -8.72 -22.68 8.70
CA LEU A 356 -7.44 -22.14 8.28
C LEU A 356 -6.60 -23.18 7.53
N GLU A 357 -6.31 -22.92 6.26
CA GLU A 357 -5.52 -23.82 5.41
C GLU A 357 -4.09 -23.32 5.19
N THR A 358 -3.89 -22.00 5.11
CA THR A 358 -2.58 -21.39 4.83
C THR A 358 -2.16 -20.45 5.95
N LEU A 359 -0.99 -20.71 6.52
CA LEU A 359 -0.34 -19.84 7.48
C LEU A 359 0.90 -19.20 6.83
N VAL A 360 0.96 -17.87 6.82
CA VAL A 360 2.09 -17.10 6.30
C VAL A 360 2.73 -16.32 7.43
N ILE A 361 4.03 -16.46 7.61
CA ILE A 361 4.78 -15.76 8.66
C ILE A 361 5.97 -15.04 8.03
N LYS A 362 6.08 -13.74 8.27
CA LYS A 362 7.24 -12.94 7.87
C LYS A 362 8.18 -12.79 9.07
N GLY A 363 9.36 -13.40 8.97
CA GLY A 363 10.27 -13.65 10.07
C GLY A 363 9.78 -14.78 11.00
N LEU A 364 10.59 -15.14 12.00
CA LEU A 364 10.23 -16.13 13.03
C LEU A 364 10.68 -15.70 14.44
N VAL A 365 10.77 -14.39 14.68
CA VAL A 365 11.26 -13.82 15.93
C VAL A 365 10.17 -13.03 16.66
N HIS A 366 10.12 -13.17 17.98
CA HIS A 366 9.16 -12.46 18.84
C HIS A 366 9.75 -12.14 20.22
N LYS A 367 9.12 -11.26 20.97
CA LYS A 367 9.47 -10.97 22.36
C LYS A 367 9.11 -12.15 23.26
N ILE A 368 10.11 -12.67 23.99
CA ILE A 368 9.91 -13.84 24.86
C ILE A 368 9.08 -13.42 26.08
N THR A 369 7.87 -13.94 26.19
CA THR A 369 7.02 -13.76 27.38
C THR A 369 6.55 -15.10 27.93
N LYS A 370 5.94 -15.09 29.12
CA LYS A 370 5.32 -16.30 29.70
C LYS A 370 4.00 -16.67 29.02
N GLY A 371 3.45 -15.79 28.18
CA GLY A 371 2.11 -15.93 27.59
C GLY A 371 2.10 -16.29 26.11
N CYS A 372 3.25 -16.57 25.48
CA CYS A 372 3.33 -16.95 24.07
C CYS A 372 2.61 -18.28 23.74
N GLY A 373 2.14 -19.01 24.76
CA GLY A 373 1.41 -20.25 24.60
C GLY A 373 2.27 -21.36 23.99
N ASP A 374 1.58 -22.32 23.39
CA ASP A 374 2.13 -23.48 22.71
C ASP A 374 2.52 -23.19 21.24
N VAL A 375 2.31 -21.97 20.75
CA VAL A 375 2.73 -21.56 19.41
C VAL A 375 4.25 -21.37 19.33
N CYS A 376 4.96 -21.27 20.46
CA CYS A 376 6.40 -21.04 20.48
C CYS A 376 7.21 -22.00 21.39
N VAL A 377 8.52 -22.01 21.18
CA VAL A 377 9.49 -22.84 21.94
C VAL A 377 10.05 -22.13 23.19
N CYS A 378 9.43 -21.04 23.66
CA CYS A 378 9.96 -20.27 24.78
C CYS A 378 9.95 -21.07 26.08
N GLU A 379 11.13 -21.30 26.67
CA GLU A 379 11.40 -22.21 27.79
C GLU A 379 10.62 -21.91 29.09
N ARG A 380 10.00 -20.74 29.22
CA ARG A 380 9.31 -20.30 30.45
C ARG A 380 7.81 -20.64 30.49
N VAL A 381 7.27 -21.30 29.47
CA VAL A 381 5.89 -21.83 29.50
C VAL A 381 5.87 -23.07 30.40
N THR A 382 5.77 -22.83 31.71
CA THR A 382 5.47 -23.90 32.67
C THR A 382 4.20 -24.61 32.23
N LYS A 383 4.28 -25.94 32.09
CA LYS A 383 3.22 -26.88 31.71
C LYS A 383 2.04 -26.88 32.70
N LYS A 384 1.35 -25.76 32.87
CA LYS A 384 0.13 -25.65 33.68
C LYS A 384 -1.08 -25.45 32.78
N ARG A 385 -1.41 -26.51 32.04
CA ARG A 385 -2.76 -27.11 31.88
C ARG A 385 -2.73 -28.02 30.66
N LYS A 386 -3.35 -29.20 30.82
CA LYS A 386 -3.63 -30.18 29.77
C LYS A 386 -4.65 -29.63 28.76
N LYS A 387 -4.37 -28.49 28.10
CA LYS A 387 -5.12 -28.08 26.92
C LYS A 387 -4.43 -28.73 25.71
N GLN A 388 -5.21 -29.27 24.79
CA GLN A 388 -4.70 -29.73 23.49
C GLN A 388 -4.03 -28.52 22.82
N SER A 389 -2.83 -28.71 22.26
CA SER A 389 -2.11 -27.64 21.59
C SER A 389 -2.96 -27.11 20.42
N CYS A 390 -3.09 -25.79 20.28
CA CYS A 390 -3.80 -25.14 19.19
C CYS A 390 -3.24 -25.56 17.82
N LEU A 391 -1.93 -25.82 17.76
CA LEU A 391 -1.24 -26.31 16.57
C LEU A 391 -1.68 -27.74 16.20
N LEU A 392 -1.99 -28.59 17.19
CA LEU A 392 -2.43 -29.97 16.93
C LEU A 392 -3.87 -30.03 16.41
N SER A 393 -4.71 -29.06 16.76
CA SER A 393 -6.09 -28.93 16.27
C SER A 393 -6.20 -28.15 14.95
N CYS A 394 -5.16 -27.41 14.59
CA CYS A 394 -5.14 -26.56 13.40
C CYS A 394 -5.10 -27.39 12.11
N GLN A 395 -5.89 -27.00 11.11
CA GLN A 395 -6.02 -27.67 9.81
C GLN A 395 -5.07 -27.14 8.73
N VAL A 396 -4.04 -26.39 9.12
CA VAL A 396 -3.10 -25.77 8.19
C VAL A 396 -2.39 -26.83 7.34
N LYS A 397 -2.53 -26.69 6.02
CA LYS A 397 -1.91 -27.52 4.98
C LYS A 397 -0.65 -26.88 4.41
N VAL A 398 -0.62 -25.55 4.36
CA VAL A 398 0.48 -24.78 3.77
C VAL A 398 1.06 -23.81 4.79
N LEU A 399 2.34 -23.96 5.11
CA LEU A 399 3.11 -23.00 5.91
C LEU A 399 4.08 -22.24 5.00
N GLN A 400 3.99 -20.92 4.96
CA GLN A 400 4.91 -20.06 4.22
C GLN A 400 5.70 -19.21 5.19
N ILE A 401 7.03 -19.29 5.15
CA ILE A 401 7.92 -18.47 5.95
C ILE A 401 8.70 -17.55 5.02
N TYR A 402 8.51 -16.24 5.20
CA TYR A 402 9.26 -15.20 4.52
C TYR A 402 10.38 -14.67 5.41
N GLU A 403 11.46 -14.17 4.82
CA GLU A 403 12.58 -13.55 5.54
C GLU A 403 13.22 -14.47 6.60
N TYR A 404 13.43 -15.74 6.26
CA TYR A 404 14.06 -16.69 7.16
C TYR A 404 15.57 -16.37 7.32
N GLY A 405 15.99 -16.03 8.54
CA GLY A 405 17.38 -15.69 8.87
C GLY A 405 18.30 -16.87 9.19
N GLY A 406 17.73 -18.05 9.50
CA GLY A 406 18.50 -19.26 9.80
C GLY A 406 19.15 -19.31 11.18
N SER A 407 18.75 -18.43 12.11
CA SER A 407 19.25 -18.46 13.48
C SER A 407 18.83 -19.74 14.21
N CYS A 408 19.58 -20.13 15.25
CA CYS A 408 19.23 -21.28 16.10
C CYS A 408 17.80 -21.19 16.67
N ARG A 409 17.31 -19.97 16.91
CA ARG A 409 15.96 -19.73 17.42
C ARG A 409 14.89 -20.00 16.36
N GLU A 410 15.08 -19.47 15.16
CA GLU A 410 14.15 -19.70 14.05
C GLU A 410 14.15 -21.17 13.61
N LEU A 411 15.30 -21.85 13.66
CA LEU A 411 15.42 -23.30 13.46
C LEU A 411 14.57 -24.10 14.47
N LYS A 412 14.66 -23.77 15.76
CA LYS A 412 13.84 -24.41 16.80
C LYS A 412 12.36 -24.14 16.59
N GLN A 413 12.00 -22.90 16.26
CA GLN A 413 10.61 -22.50 16.01
C GLN A 413 10.01 -23.18 14.79
N MET A 414 10.76 -23.26 13.68
CA MET A 414 10.34 -23.97 12.48
C MET A 414 10.12 -25.45 12.78
N ARG A 415 11.07 -26.11 13.47
CA ARG A 415 10.93 -27.50 13.89
C ARG A 415 9.66 -27.71 14.70
N HIS A 416 9.38 -26.81 15.65
CA HIS A 416 8.18 -26.86 16.47
C HIS A 416 6.89 -26.79 15.66
N PHE A 417 6.80 -25.93 14.65
CA PHE A 417 5.65 -25.90 13.74
C PHE A 417 5.51 -27.19 12.95
N MET A 418 6.62 -27.71 12.39
CA MET A 418 6.60 -28.93 11.59
C MET A 418 6.21 -30.18 12.39
N GLU A 419 6.58 -30.24 13.68
CA GLU A 419 6.26 -31.38 14.55
C GLU A 419 4.81 -31.33 15.08
N ASN A 420 4.22 -30.13 15.22
CA ASN A 420 2.90 -29.98 15.83
C ASN A 420 1.76 -29.73 14.82
N LEU A 421 2.02 -29.20 13.61
CA LEU A 421 1.01 -29.05 12.57
C LEU A 421 0.79 -30.37 11.83
N ARG A 422 -0.23 -31.12 12.24
CA ARG A 422 -0.46 -32.51 11.75
C ARG A 422 -0.93 -32.61 10.31
N CYS A 423 -1.63 -31.59 9.82
CA CYS A 423 -2.20 -31.56 8.46
C CYS A 423 -1.25 -30.92 7.44
N LEU A 424 -0.01 -30.61 7.83
CA LEU A 424 0.93 -29.86 7.01
C LEU A 424 1.42 -30.68 5.81
N GLU A 425 1.11 -30.22 4.61
CA GLU A 425 1.47 -30.86 3.35
C GLU A 425 2.68 -30.17 2.69
N VAL A 426 2.72 -28.84 2.74
CA VAL A 426 3.74 -28.03 2.05
C VAL A 426 4.30 -26.95 2.98
N VAL A 427 5.62 -26.86 3.03
CA VAL A 427 6.36 -25.75 3.66
C VAL A 427 7.09 -24.98 2.59
N LYS A 428 6.80 -23.69 2.45
CA LYS A 428 7.50 -22.77 1.55
C LYS A 428 8.39 -21.83 2.36
N VAL A 429 9.66 -21.71 2.00
CA VAL A 429 10.63 -20.88 2.73
C VAL A 429 11.31 -19.91 1.78
N LYS A 430 11.17 -18.61 2.02
CA LYS A 430 11.96 -17.55 1.39
C LYS A 430 13.07 -17.11 2.34
N LEU A 431 14.32 -17.28 1.92
CA LEU A 431 15.48 -16.81 2.68
C LEU A 431 15.60 -15.29 2.61
N GLN A 432 16.17 -14.68 3.65
CA GLN A 432 16.61 -13.28 3.57
C GLN A 432 17.64 -13.10 2.43
N VAL A 433 17.64 -11.92 1.80
CA VAL A 433 18.44 -11.61 0.60
C VAL A 433 19.92 -11.94 0.80
N ASP A 434 20.49 -11.60 1.96
CA ASP A 434 21.89 -11.86 2.31
C ASP A 434 22.27 -13.36 2.38
N MET A 435 21.27 -14.24 2.46
CA MET A 435 21.44 -15.69 2.64
C MET A 435 21.07 -16.49 1.39
N GLN A 436 20.54 -15.85 0.34
CA GLN A 436 20.11 -16.53 -0.89
C GLN A 436 21.27 -17.15 -1.69
N GLU A 437 22.50 -16.62 -1.54
CA GLU A 437 23.68 -17.15 -2.21
C GLU A 437 24.30 -18.38 -1.50
N ASN A 438 23.81 -18.76 -0.32
CA ASN A 438 24.42 -19.80 0.51
C ASN A 438 23.76 -21.18 0.31
N SER A 439 24.13 -21.85 -0.79
CA SER A 439 23.66 -23.21 -1.13
C SER A 439 23.90 -24.26 -0.03
N SER A 440 24.87 -24.04 0.86
CA SER A 440 25.14 -24.95 1.98
C SER A 440 24.06 -24.90 3.08
N LEU A 441 23.38 -23.76 3.23
CA LEU A 441 22.32 -23.58 4.23
C LEU A 441 21.02 -24.24 3.77
N THR A 442 20.66 -24.11 2.49
CA THR A 442 19.48 -24.76 1.91
C THR A 442 19.55 -26.28 2.05
N ASP A 443 20.71 -26.88 1.80
CA ASP A 443 20.92 -28.33 1.91
C ASP A 443 20.84 -28.82 3.36
N LYS A 444 21.40 -28.05 4.30
CA LYS A 444 21.31 -28.33 5.75
C LYS A 444 19.88 -28.22 6.25
N LEU A 445 19.15 -27.19 5.82
CA LEU A 445 17.75 -26.97 6.18
C LEU A 445 16.88 -28.09 5.63
N GLN A 446 17.05 -28.50 4.37
CA GLN A 446 16.35 -29.64 3.78
C GLN A 446 16.57 -30.92 4.59
N LYS A 447 17.82 -31.25 4.93
CA LYS A 447 18.13 -32.45 5.74
C LYS A 447 17.50 -32.39 7.14
N LEU A 448 17.58 -31.24 7.80
CA LEU A 448 17.01 -31.05 9.14
C LEU A 448 15.48 -31.15 9.14
N PHE A 449 14.84 -30.60 8.13
CA PHE A 449 13.39 -30.58 8.00
C PHE A 449 12.81 -31.91 7.51
N HIS A 450 13.50 -32.63 6.63
CA HIS A 450 13.14 -34.02 6.28
C HIS A 450 13.17 -34.95 7.49
N THR A 451 14.04 -34.68 8.46
CA THR A 451 14.09 -35.43 9.72
C THR A 451 12.93 -35.06 10.66
N ALA A 452 12.42 -33.83 10.60
CA ALA A 452 11.35 -33.33 11.46
C ALA A 452 9.94 -33.72 10.99
N SER A 453 9.70 -33.83 9.68
CA SER A 453 8.44 -34.33 9.13
C SER A 453 8.66 -35.05 7.80
N SER A 454 8.54 -36.38 7.81
CA SER A 454 8.74 -37.22 6.62
C SER A 454 7.62 -37.13 5.59
N LYS A 455 6.49 -36.50 5.93
CA LYS A 455 5.29 -36.40 5.09
C LYS A 455 5.15 -35.07 4.35
N CYS A 456 5.94 -34.06 4.72
CA CYS A 456 5.79 -32.69 4.22
C CYS A 456 6.77 -32.38 3.08
N LYS A 457 6.29 -31.71 2.02
CA LYS A 457 7.14 -31.22 0.92
C LYS A 457 7.69 -29.84 1.25
N ILE A 458 9.00 -29.68 1.19
CA ILE A 458 9.67 -28.41 1.45
C ILE A 458 10.06 -27.77 0.12
N GLN A 459 9.68 -26.51 -0.07
CA GLN A 459 9.98 -25.71 -1.27
C GLN A 459 10.69 -24.43 -0.84
N PHE A 460 11.80 -24.10 -1.47
CA PHE A 460 12.39 -22.78 -1.34
C PHE A 460 11.83 -21.88 -2.46
N ILE A 461 11.38 -20.68 -2.11
CA ILE A 461 10.66 -19.75 -3.00
C ILE A 461 11.32 -18.38 -3.07
#